data_AF-A0A9N9C0J8-F1
#
_entry.id   AF-A0A9N9C0J8-F1
#
_cell.length_a   1.000
_cell.length_b   1.000
_cell.length_c   1.000
_cell.angle_alpha   90.00
_cell.angle_beta   90.00
_cell.angle_gamma   90.00
#
_symmetry.space_group_name_H-M   'P 1'
#
loop_
_entity.id
_entity.type
_entity.pdbx_description
1 polymer ?
#
loop_
_entity_poly.entity_id
_entity_poly.type
_entity_poly.pdbx_seq_one_letter_code
_entity_poly.pdbx_strand_id
1 'polypeptide(L)'
;MIKRLLFRGSRDGYFAKTFHTQCDGQGATVVVVRVSKSDELIGGYNPIGWSSPRDVEWRGDGKELNKAKLSRIKDDYVNDAIQLHDRLGPSFGFYELKIVDDAARAETSYASGGLKYEHAIRDKWNYFRVDDYE
;
A
#
# COMPACT_ATOMS: atom_id res chain seq x y z
N MET A 1 11.21 -9.19 18.25
CA MET A 1 10.05 -8.55 17.58
C MET A 1 9.11 -9.66 17.13
N ILE A 2 7.92 -9.76 17.71
CA ILE A 2 6.89 -10.70 17.26
C ILE A 2 6.16 -10.05 16.09
N LYS A 3 6.17 -10.66 14.91
CA LYS A 3 5.40 -10.20 13.76
C LYS A 3 3.99 -10.74 13.89
N ARG A 4 2.98 -9.87 13.82
CA ARG A 4 1.55 -10.23 13.88
C ARG A 4 0.92 -9.93 12.53
N LEU A 5 0.30 -10.94 11.92
CA LEU A 5 -0.51 -10.77 10.72
C LEU A 5 -1.84 -10.11 11.09
N LEU A 6 -2.09 -8.90 10.57
CA LEU A 6 -3.31 -8.14 10.86
C LEU A 6 -4.45 -8.52 9.90
N PHE A 7 -4.12 -8.59 8.62
CA PHE A 7 -5.06 -8.77 7.53
C PHE A 7 -4.45 -9.73 6.49
N ARG A 8 -5.29 -10.52 5.81
CA ARG A 8 -4.92 -11.20 4.58
C ARG A 8 -6.14 -11.30 3.66
N GLY A 9 -6.02 -10.85 2.42
CA GLY A 9 -7.13 -10.83 1.46
C GLY A 9 -7.80 -12.19 1.28
N SER A 10 -7.02 -13.26 1.14
CA SER A 10 -7.55 -14.63 1.02
C SER A 10 -8.25 -15.16 2.27
N ARG A 11 -8.00 -14.57 3.44
CA ARG A 11 -8.61 -14.95 4.73
C ARG A 11 -9.82 -14.07 5.08
N ASP A 12 -9.66 -12.76 4.92
CA ASP A 12 -10.58 -11.75 5.45
C ASP A 12 -11.45 -11.12 4.35
N GLY A 13 -11.12 -11.35 3.07
CA GLY A 13 -11.76 -10.73 1.91
C GLY A 13 -11.00 -9.50 1.43
N TYR A 14 -11.33 -9.05 0.22
CA TYR A 14 -10.56 -8.05 -0.53
C TYR A 14 -11.17 -6.63 -0.51
N PHE A 15 -12.05 -6.37 0.45
CA PHE A 15 -12.73 -5.08 0.57
C PHE A 15 -11.89 -4.11 1.41
N ALA A 16 -11.83 -2.85 0.97
CA ALA A 16 -11.15 -1.75 1.68
C ALA A 16 -11.69 -1.60 3.11
N LYS A 17 -13.01 -1.73 3.27
CA LYS A 17 -13.66 -1.71 4.59
C LYS A 17 -13.12 -2.78 5.54
N THR A 18 -12.84 -3.98 5.04
CA THR A 18 -12.30 -5.06 5.87
C THR A 18 -10.86 -4.78 6.26
N PHE A 19 -10.04 -4.29 5.31
CA PHE A 19 -8.69 -3.83 5.61
C PHE A 19 -8.68 -2.77 6.72
N HIS A 20 -9.50 -1.72 6.60
CA HIS A 20 -9.57 -0.66 7.60
C HIS A 20 -10.05 -1.15 8.97
N THR A 21 -11.01 -2.07 9.01
CA THR A 21 -11.47 -2.70 10.26
C THR A 21 -10.32 -3.38 11.01
N GLN A 22 -9.38 -3.98 10.27
CA GLN A 22 -8.29 -4.78 10.83
C GLN A 22 -7.01 -3.98 11.09
N CYS A 23 -6.72 -2.98 10.25
CA CYS A 23 -5.42 -2.33 10.18
C CYS A 23 -5.39 -0.89 10.73
N ASP A 24 -6.54 -0.22 10.84
CA ASP A 24 -6.58 1.15 11.35
C ASP A 24 -6.12 1.21 12.81
N GLY A 25 -5.33 2.23 13.14
CA GLY A 25 -4.80 2.45 14.48
C GLY A 25 -3.80 1.39 14.98
N GLN A 26 -3.38 0.43 14.15
CA GLN A 26 -2.45 -0.63 14.57
C GLN A 26 -0.97 -0.20 14.58
N GLY A 27 -0.67 1.04 14.19
CA GLY A 27 0.69 1.58 14.10
C GLY A 27 1.46 1.09 12.88
N ALA A 28 2.79 1.01 12.99
CA ALA A 28 3.67 0.69 11.88
C ALA A 28 3.37 -0.68 11.25
N THR A 29 3.25 -0.74 9.92
CA THR A 29 2.89 -1.96 9.17
C THR A 29 3.70 -2.10 7.90
N VAL A 30 3.94 -3.34 7.49
CA VAL A 30 4.45 -3.69 6.16
C VAL A 30 3.30 -4.31 5.39
N VAL A 31 3.13 -3.89 4.13
CA VAL A 31 2.16 -4.44 3.20
C VAL A 31 2.90 -5.23 2.13
N VAL A 32 2.43 -6.42 1.82
CA VAL A 32 2.92 -7.27 0.72
C VAL A 32 1.74 -7.64 -0.18
N VAL A 33 1.88 -7.43 -1.48
CA VAL A 33 0.84 -7.67 -2.50
C VAL A 33 1.38 -8.64 -3.55
N ARG A 34 0.60 -9.67 -3.86
CA ARG A 34 0.83 -10.57 -4.99
C ARG A 34 0.00 -10.12 -6.19
N VAL A 35 0.67 -9.80 -7.30
CA VAL A 35 0.00 -9.35 -8.51
C VAL A 35 -0.52 -10.53 -9.32
N SER A 36 -1.77 -10.44 -9.76
CA SER A 36 -2.43 -11.52 -10.49
C SER A 36 -1.75 -11.88 -11.81
N LYS A 37 -1.73 -13.18 -12.12
CA LYS A 37 -1.11 -13.76 -13.33
C LYS A 37 0.40 -13.48 -13.44
N SER A 38 1.06 -13.32 -12.31
CA SER A 38 2.51 -13.14 -12.25
C SER A 38 3.07 -13.63 -10.91
N ASP A 39 4.38 -13.85 -10.86
CA ASP A 39 5.10 -14.13 -9.60
C ASP A 39 5.58 -12.84 -8.89
N GLU A 40 5.05 -11.69 -9.31
CA GLU A 40 5.48 -10.37 -8.83
C GLU A 40 4.92 -10.08 -7.43
N LEU A 41 5.83 -9.74 -6.51
CA LEU A 41 5.52 -9.24 -5.18
C LEU A 41 5.94 -7.78 -5.06
N ILE A 42 4.98 -6.94 -4.68
CA ILE A 42 5.19 -5.49 -4.46
C ILE A 42 4.62 -5.11 -3.10
N GLY A 43 4.88 -3.88 -2.64
CA GLY A 43 4.35 -3.44 -1.36
C GLY A 43 5.04 -2.20 -0.84
N GLY A 44 4.85 -1.94 0.44
CA GLY A 44 5.40 -0.76 1.08
C GLY A 44 5.37 -0.87 2.60
N TYR A 45 6.13 0.01 3.25
CA TYR A 45 6.14 0.16 4.69
C TYR A 45 5.44 1.48 5.05
N ASN A 46 4.47 1.40 5.96
CA ASN A 46 3.82 2.57 6.56
C ASN A 46 4.24 2.66 8.04
N PRO A 47 5.16 3.55 8.41
CA PRO A 47 5.63 3.73 9.79
C PRO A 47 4.60 4.41 10.71
N ILE A 48 3.64 5.14 10.15
CA ILE A 48 2.69 5.97 10.90
C ILE A 48 1.47 5.14 11.31
N GLY A 49 1.06 4.21 10.44
CA GLY A 49 -0.16 3.43 10.57
C GLY A 49 -1.31 3.95 9.72
N TRP A 50 -2.38 3.16 9.67
CA TRP A 50 -3.54 3.42 8.81
C TRP A 50 -4.68 4.12 9.57
N SER A 51 -5.46 4.90 8.82
CA SER A 51 -6.74 5.46 9.23
C SER A 51 -7.62 5.67 7.99
N SER A 52 -8.93 5.77 8.19
CA SER A 52 -9.94 5.92 7.13
C SER A 52 -10.69 7.27 7.20
N PRO A 53 -10.03 8.40 6.90
CA PRO A 53 -10.72 9.68 6.80
C PRO A 53 -11.72 9.69 5.64
N ARG A 54 -12.77 10.54 5.74
CA ARG A 54 -13.76 10.74 4.67
C ARG A 54 -13.17 11.48 3.47
N ASP A 55 -12.30 12.45 3.73
CA ASP A 55 -11.55 13.18 2.71
C ASP A 55 -10.16 12.57 2.56
N VAL A 56 -9.54 12.76 1.39
CA VAL A 56 -8.18 12.26 1.15
C VAL A 56 -7.20 13.00 2.04
N GLU A 57 -6.45 12.26 2.84
CA GLU A 57 -5.31 12.77 3.61
C GLU A 57 -4.02 12.12 3.14
N TRP A 58 -2.92 12.88 3.21
CA TRP A 58 -1.59 12.38 2.92
C TRP A 58 -0.69 12.49 4.14
N ARG A 59 0.11 11.45 4.41
CA ARG A 59 1.02 11.40 5.56
C ARG A 59 2.35 10.73 5.18
N GLY A 60 3.43 11.14 5.83
CA GLY A 60 4.75 10.51 5.71
C GLY A 60 5.70 11.03 6.77
N ASP A 61 6.64 10.20 7.22
CA ASP A 61 7.64 10.59 8.24
C ASP A 61 9.08 10.58 7.71
N GLY A 62 9.31 10.04 6.50
CA GLY A 62 10.62 9.94 5.87
C GLY A 62 11.64 9.07 6.62
N LYS A 63 11.23 8.28 7.62
CA LYS A 63 12.17 7.56 8.50
C LYS A 63 12.54 6.18 7.96
N GLU A 64 13.82 5.83 8.13
CA GLU A 64 14.47 4.68 7.48
C GLU A 64 14.16 3.31 8.10
N LEU A 65 14.20 2.27 7.24
CA LEU A 65 14.36 0.86 7.63
C LEU A 65 15.68 0.32 7.06
N ASN A 66 16.68 0.09 7.92
CA ASN A 66 18.08 -0.15 7.55
C ASN A 66 18.43 -1.50 6.88
N LYS A 67 17.47 -2.30 6.39
CA LYS A 67 17.76 -3.71 5.97
C LYS A 67 17.05 -4.26 4.73
N ALA A 68 16.34 -3.46 3.95
CA ALA A 68 15.76 -3.92 2.68
C ALA A 68 16.10 -2.94 1.55
N LYS A 69 16.11 -3.41 0.29
CA LYS A 69 16.19 -2.55 -0.89
C LYS A 69 14.84 -1.83 -1.02
N LEU A 70 14.64 -0.87 -0.14
CA LEU A 70 13.43 -0.07 -0.02
C LEU A 70 13.66 1.19 -0.81
N SER A 71 12.75 1.43 -1.75
CA SER A 71 12.67 2.72 -2.38
C SER A 71 12.15 3.74 -1.36
N ARG A 72 12.71 4.95 -1.39
CA ARG A 72 12.36 6.05 -0.48
C ARG A 72 11.50 7.06 -1.20
N ILE A 73 10.57 7.70 -0.50
CA ILE A 73 9.95 8.92 -1.02
C ILE A 73 11.04 10.00 -1.15
N LYS A 74 11.06 10.75 -2.25
CA LYS A 74 11.99 11.88 -2.41
C LYS A 74 11.62 12.97 -1.40
N ASP A 75 12.63 13.71 -0.91
CA ASP A 75 12.46 14.70 0.16
C ASP A 75 11.36 15.73 -0.11
N ASP A 76 11.26 16.21 -1.34
CA ASP A 76 10.23 17.19 -1.76
C ASP A 76 8.79 16.64 -1.72
N TYR A 77 8.62 15.32 -1.52
CA TYR A 77 7.35 14.60 -1.61
C TYR A 77 7.00 13.80 -0.35
N VAL A 78 7.68 14.01 0.78
CA VAL A 78 7.40 13.28 2.03
C VAL A 78 5.92 13.35 2.42
N ASN A 79 5.27 14.49 2.20
CA ASN A 79 3.85 14.66 2.50
C ASN A 79 2.92 13.87 1.57
N ASP A 80 3.39 13.34 0.43
CA ASP A 80 2.60 12.58 -0.55
C ASP A 80 2.79 11.05 -0.41
N ALA A 81 3.47 10.60 0.66
CA ALA A 81 3.98 9.23 0.76
C ALA A 81 2.89 8.16 1.02
N ILE A 82 1.83 8.47 1.76
CA ILE A 82 0.75 7.53 2.08
C ILE A 82 -0.59 8.21 1.79
N GLN A 83 -1.43 7.60 0.96
CA GLN A 83 -2.79 8.07 0.73
C GLN A 83 -3.75 7.35 1.67
N LEU A 84 -4.58 8.12 2.37
CA LEU A 84 -5.62 7.59 3.27
C LEU A 84 -6.99 7.96 2.71
N HIS A 85 -7.86 6.96 2.49
CA HIS A 85 -9.20 7.17 1.95
C HIS A 85 -10.08 5.93 2.21
N ASP A 86 -11.33 6.11 2.64
CA ASP A 86 -12.24 5.03 3.06
C ASP A 86 -12.58 3.98 1.98
N ARG A 87 -12.44 4.34 0.70
CA ARG A 87 -12.64 3.43 -0.46
C ARG A 87 -11.37 2.76 -0.98
N LEU A 88 -10.21 2.98 -0.35
CA LEU A 88 -8.94 2.37 -0.75
C LEU A 88 -8.47 1.39 0.31
N GLY A 89 -7.79 0.32 -0.10
CA GLY A 89 -6.94 -0.44 0.80
C GLY A 89 -5.62 0.29 1.02
N PRO A 90 -4.47 -0.42 1.05
CA PRO A 90 -3.18 0.24 1.17
C PRO A 90 -2.83 1.07 -0.08
N SER A 91 -2.28 2.26 0.14
CA SER A 91 -1.83 3.17 -0.92
C SER A 91 -0.55 3.91 -0.53
N PHE A 92 0.40 3.97 -1.47
CA PHE A 92 1.74 4.52 -1.32
C PHE A 92 2.07 5.48 -2.47
N GLY A 93 2.66 6.62 -2.13
CA GLY A 93 3.25 7.65 -2.99
C GLY A 93 2.35 8.10 -4.12
N PHE A 94 1.54 9.15 -4.00
CA PHE A 94 0.71 9.72 -5.10
C PHE A 94 0.43 8.80 -6.32
N TYR A 95 -0.32 7.71 -6.13
CA TYR A 95 -0.66 6.69 -7.14
C TYR A 95 0.46 5.74 -7.63
N GLU A 96 1.58 5.67 -6.93
CA GLU A 96 2.71 4.80 -7.21
C GLU A 96 2.41 3.34 -6.87
N LEU A 97 1.63 3.13 -5.81
CA LEU A 97 0.90 1.89 -5.60
C LEU A 97 -0.44 2.21 -4.93
N LYS A 98 -1.56 1.81 -5.52
CA LYS A 98 -2.87 1.78 -4.83
C LYS A 98 -3.54 0.44 -4.99
N ILE A 99 -4.06 -0.10 -3.89
CA ILE A 99 -4.95 -1.26 -3.87
C ILE A 99 -6.36 -0.76 -3.65
N VAL A 100 -7.25 -1.08 -4.59
CA VAL A 100 -8.65 -0.61 -4.57
C VAL A 100 -9.57 -1.57 -3.81
N ASP A 101 -10.81 -1.14 -3.57
CA ASP A 101 -11.87 -2.02 -3.08
C ASP A 101 -12.15 -3.20 -4.03
N ASP A 102 -12.49 -4.36 -3.47
CA ASP A 102 -12.70 -5.63 -4.18
C ASP A 102 -11.51 -6.02 -5.08
N ALA A 103 -10.28 -5.83 -4.59
CA ALA A 103 -9.03 -5.92 -5.35
C ALA A 103 -8.79 -7.26 -6.10
N ALA A 104 -9.44 -8.35 -5.65
CA ALA A 104 -9.35 -9.64 -6.32
C ALA A 104 -10.16 -9.69 -7.63
N ARG A 105 -11.24 -8.90 -7.73
CA ARG A 105 -12.11 -8.83 -8.91
C ARG A 105 -11.86 -7.59 -9.75
N ALA A 106 -11.63 -6.46 -9.10
CA ALA A 106 -11.40 -5.18 -9.74
C ALA A 106 -10.01 -5.12 -10.40
N GLU A 107 -9.95 -4.89 -11.71
CA GLU A 107 -8.71 -4.61 -12.44
C GLU A 107 -8.41 -3.11 -12.47
N THR A 108 -8.54 -2.45 -11.31
CA THR A 108 -8.36 -0.99 -11.18
C THR A 108 -7.39 -0.59 -10.06
N SER A 109 -6.76 -1.56 -9.37
CA SER A 109 -5.51 -1.32 -8.64
C SER A 109 -4.46 -0.83 -9.64
N TYR A 110 -3.56 0.03 -9.22
CA TYR A 110 -2.71 0.77 -10.17
C TYR A 110 -1.33 1.06 -9.59
N ALA A 111 -0.33 1.06 -10.46
CA ALA A 111 1.01 1.51 -10.16
C ALA A 111 1.50 2.47 -11.26
N SER A 112 2.16 3.56 -10.84
CA SER A 112 2.59 4.67 -11.71
C SER A 112 4.07 4.59 -12.13
N GLY A 113 4.71 3.42 -12.06
CA GLY A 113 6.03 3.23 -12.67
C GLY A 113 7.18 4.11 -12.17
N GLY A 114 7.03 4.83 -11.05
CA GLY A 114 8.07 5.74 -10.54
C GLY A 114 7.72 7.22 -10.67
N LEU A 115 7.29 7.86 -9.59
CA LEU A 115 7.06 9.32 -9.56
C LEU A 115 7.70 9.97 -8.33
N LYS A 116 7.25 9.53 -7.15
CA LYS A 116 7.54 10.18 -5.89
C LYS A 116 8.60 9.44 -5.11
N TYR A 117 8.75 8.14 -5.34
CA TYR A 117 9.82 7.34 -4.79
C TYR A 117 11.12 7.43 -5.65
N GLU A 118 12.29 7.22 -5.04
CA GLU A 118 13.63 7.24 -5.67
C GLU A 118 13.78 6.14 -6.73
N HIS A 119 13.20 4.98 -6.45
CA HIS A 119 13.00 3.85 -7.34
C HIS A 119 11.51 3.51 -7.41
N ALA A 120 11.01 3.05 -8.56
CA ALA A 120 9.61 2.67 -8.65
C ALA A 120 9.30 1.51 -7.70
N ILE A 121 8.13 1.54 -7.06
CA ILE A 121 7.59 0.37 -6.31
C ILE A 121 7.34 -0.79 -7.28
N ARG A 122 7.02 -0.45 -8.54
CA ARG A 122 6.77 -1.38 -9.63
C ARG A 122 7.17 -0.74 -10.95
N ASP A 123 8.00 -1.39 -11.76
CA ASP A 123 8.51 -0.85 -13.03
C ASP A 123 7.49 -0.93 -14.18
N LYS A 124 6.21 -0.65 -13.91
CA LYS A 124 5.12 -0.70 -14.90
C LYS A 124 4.08 0.40 -14.63
N TRP A 125 3.54 0.95 -15.71
CA TRP A 125 2.45 1.94 -15.71
C TRP A 125 1.14 1.26 -16.09
N ASN A 126 0.54 0.52 -15.16
CA ASN A 126 -0.64 -0.26 -15.51
C ASN A 126 -1.61 -0.49 -14.36
N TYR A 127 -2.86 -0.75 -14.75
CA TYR A 127 -3.84 -1.35 -13.88
C TYR A 127 -3.56 -2.85 -13.72
N PHE A 128 -3.94 -3.41 -12.57
CA PHE A 128 -3.76 -4.81 -12.28
C PHE A 128 -4.81 -5.33 -11.29
N ARG A 129 -4.97 -6.66 -11.26
CA ARG A 129 -5.72 -7.39 -10.23
C ARG A 129 -4.77 -7.93 -9.17
N VAL A 130 -5.29 -8.13 -7.97
CA VAL A 130 -4.54 -8.68 -6.84
C VAL A 130 -4.93 -10.15 -6.63
N ASP A 131 -3.95 -11.04 -6.50
CA ASP A 131 -4.21 -12.44 -6.12
C ASP A 131 -4.32 -12.58 -4.60
N ASP A 132 -3.45 -11.90 -3.84
CA ASP A 132 -3.54 -11.79 -2.37
C ASP A 132 -2.77 -10.55 -1.87
N TYR A 133 -3.09 -10.08 -0.67
CA TYR A 133 -2.25 -9.11 0.04
C TYR A 133 -2.39 -9.23 1.57
N GLU A 134 -1.32 -8.88 2.28
CA GLU A 134 -1.21 -8.92 3.75
C GLU A 134 -0.45 -7.72 4.33
#